data_AF-A0A0N1IEF6-F1
#
_entry.id   AF-A0A0N1IEF6-F1
#
_cell.length_a   1.000
_cell.length_b   1.000
_cell.length_c   1.000
_cell.angle_alpha   90.00
_cell.angle_beta   90.00
_cell.angle_gamma   90.00
#
_symmetry.space_group_name_H-M   'P 1'
#
loop_
_entity.id
_entity.type
_entity.pdbx_description
1 polymer ?
#
loop_
_entity_poly.entity_id
_entity_poly.type
_entity_poly.pdbx_seq_one_letter_code
_entity_poly.pdbx_strand_id
1 'polypeptide(L)'
;HRKLLNPAFSQLVVDGFQGVFNSQARRLVKVMETEVGKGPFDHWTYTRRNALETICLTALGVEFSENSVLNSQYEHAVEQMFNVMVERFQKFWLHNDFLYNWSNLKKKQEICLKILHNMSNTVLKTRKAAYLNNQKNGIEASTDTKFKAFLDLLLELSKEKGAFSDLEIREQVDTMIAAGHETSANVLMFTLVMIGSYPEVQKRIFGE
;
A
#
# COMPACT_ATOMS: atom_id res chain seq x y z
N HIS A 1 -8.52 18.08 1.13
CA HIS A 1 -7.74 16.97 0.52
C HIS A 1 -8.47 16.22 -0.60
N ARG A 2 -9.65 15.59 -0.39
CA ARG A 2 -10.31 14.73 -1.40
C ARG A 2 -10.38 15.29 -2.84
N LYS A 3 -10.93 16.49 -3.05
CA LYS A 3 -11.03 17.10 -4.39
C LYS A 3 -9.67 17.29 -5.08
N LEU A 4 -8.62 17.55 -4.30
CA LEU A 4 -7.26 17.75 -4.81
C LEU A 4 -6.59 16.42 -5.18
N LEU A 5 -6.95 15.32 -4.52
CA LEU A 5 -6.34 13.99 -4.70
C LEU A 5 -7.07 13.13 -5.74
N ASN A 6 -8.35 13.39 -6.01
CA ASN A 6 -9.15 12.66 -7.01
C ASN A 6 -8.45 12.49 -8.39
N PRO A 7 -7.70 13.48 -8.94
CA PRO A 7 -7.03 13.31 -10.23
C PRO A 7 -6.06 12.12 -10.29
N ALA A 8 -5.40 11.76 -9.17
CA ALA A 8 -4.50 10.62 -9.09
C ALA A 8 -5.21 9.25 -9.19
N PHE A 9 -6.54 9.24 -9.17
CA PHE A 9 -7.37 8.03 -9.32
C PHE A 9 -8.24 8.10 -10.58
N SER A 10 -7.91 8.97 -11.52
CA SER A 10 -8.59 9.00 -12.82
C SER A 10 -8.31 7.72 -13.61
N GLN A 11 -9.23 7.35 -14.51
CA GLN A 11 -9.09 6.16 -15.34
C GLN A 11 -7.76 6.14 -16.11
N LEU A 12 -7.34 7.29 -16.65
CA LEU A 12 -6.06 7.41 -17.36
C LEU A 12 -4.86 7.04 -16.47
N VAL A 13 -4.87 7.45 -15.20
CA VAL A 13 -3.80 7.10 -14.25
C VAL A 13 -3.83 5.61 -13.95
N VAL A 14 -5.01 5.03 -13.75
CA VAL A 14 -5.15 3.59 -13.50
C VAL A 14 -4.70 2.76 -14.71
N ASP A 15 -5.07 3.18 -15.93
CA ASP A 15 -4.67 2.51 -17.18
C ASP A 15 -3.15 2.54 -17.38
N GLY A 16 -2.48 3.63 -17.00
CA GLY A 16 -1.02 3.70 -17.06
C GLY A 16 -0.32 2.72 -16.10
N PHE A 17 -1.02 2.16 -15.12
CA PHE A 17 -0.48 1.13 -14.22
C PHE A 17 -0.67 -0.31 -14.73
N GLN A 18 -1.30 -0.53 -15.88
CA GLN A 18 -1.49 -1.89 -16.44
C GLN A 18 -0.18 -2.68 -16.56
N GLY A 19 0.92 -2.01 -16.95
CA GLY A 19 2.24 -2.64 -17.01
C GLY A 19 2.73 -3.16 -15.66
N VAL A 20 2.47 -2.40 -14.58
CA VAL A 20 2.82 -2.77 -13.20
C VAL A 20 1.91 -3.90 -12.71
N PHE A 21 0.60 -3.83 -12.95
CA PHE A 21 -0.32 -4.91 -12.58
C PHE A 21 0.06 -6.23 -13.25
N ASN A 22 0.40 -6.19 -14.53
CA ASN A 22 0.81 -7.36 -15.28
C ASN A 22 2.15 -7.94 -14.80
N SER A 23 3.13 -7.09 -14.46
CA SER A 23 4.41 -7.56 -13.92
C SER A 23 4.25 -8.18 -12.52
N GLN A 24 3.43 -7.57 -11.67
CA GLN A 24 3.11 -8.05 -10.34
C GLN A 24 2.31 -9.36 -10.37
N ALA A 25 1.34 -9.50 -11.28
CA ALA A 25 0.59 -10.74 -11.48
C ALA A 25 1.53 -11.90 -11.90
N ARG A 26 2.41 -11.67 -12.88
CA ARG A 26 3.40 -12.68 -13.29
C ARG A 26 4.35 -13.06 -12.16
N ARG A 27 4.80 -12.08 -11.36
CA ARG A 27 5.64 -12.35 -10.20
C ARG A 27 4.91 -13.19 -9.16
N LEU A 28 3.65 -12.86 -8.86
CA LEU A 28 2.83 -13.63 -7.92
C LEU A 28 2.71 -15.10 -8.37
N VAL A 29 2.38 -15.35 -9.63
CA VAL A 29 2.32 -16.70 -10.22
C VAL A 29 3.65 -17.43 -10.06
N LYS A 30 4.77 -16.78 -10.41
CA LYS A 30 6.11 -17.37 -10.31
C LYS A 30 6.47 -17.76 -8.87
N VAL A 31 6.09 -16.95 -7.89
CA VAL A 31 6.39 -17.24 -6.48
C VAL A 31 5.46 -18.33 -5.94
N MET A 32 4.18 -18.37 -6.35
CA MET A 32 3.25 -19.43 -5.97
C MET A 32 3.53 -20.77 -6.66
N GLU A 33 4.19 -20.76 -7.82
CA GLU A 33 4.58 -21.98 -8.56
C GLU A 33 5.42 -22.94 -7.69
N THR A 34 6.17 -22.39 -6.70
CA THR A 34 6.94 -23.22 -5.77
C THR A 34 6.07 -24.10 -4.88
N GLU A 35 4.78 -23.82 -4.73
CA GLU A 35 3.86 -24.57 -3.88
C GLU A 35 3.13 -25.70 -4.63
N VAL A 36 3.31 -25.79 -5.95
CA VAL A 36 2.67 -26.82 -6.78
C VAL A 36 3.09 -28.22 -6.32
N GLY A 37 2.10 -29.07 -6.05
CA GLY A 37 2.30 -30.45 -5.62
C GLY A 37 2.63 -30.64 -4.14
N LYS A 38 2.76 -29.56 -3.34
CA LYS A 38 3.06 -29.64 -1.89
C LYS A 38 1.82 -29.75 -1.00
N GLY A 39 0.62 -29.69 -1.60
CA GLY A 39 -0.65 -29.68 -0.87
C GLY A 39 -1.16 -28.26 -0.59
N PRO A 40 -2.15 -28.11 0.32
CA PRO A 40 -2.70 -26.81 0.67
C PRO A 40 -1.65 -25.90 1.32
N PHE A 41 -1.68 -24.62 0.97
CA PHE A 41 -0.80 -23.59 1.53
C PHE A 41 -1.57 -22.29 1.81
N ASP A 42 -0.98 -21.42 2.62
CA ASP A 42 -1.55 -20.12 2.94
C ASP A 42 -1.28 -19.11 1.82
N HIS A 43 -2.34 -18.68 1.14
CA HIS A 43 -2.27 -17.73 0.04
C HIS A 43 -2.05 -16.29 0.54
N TRP A 44 -2.46 -15.99 1.77
CA TRP A 44 -2.43 -14.65 2.37
C TRP A 44 -1.02 -14.07 2.36
N THR A 45 -0.03 -14.89 2.71
CA THR A 45 1.39 -14.49 2.72
C THR A 45 1.86 -13.96 1.36
N TYR A 46 1.38 -14.55 0.26
CA TYR A 46 1.78 -14.15 -1.11
C TYR A 46 0.97 -12.97 -1.61
N THR A 47 -0.36 -12.96 -1.41
CA THR A 47 -1.24 -11.89 -1.89
C THR A 47 -1.01 -10.59 -1.14
N ARG A 48 -0.76 -10.63 0.17
CA ARG A 48 -0.43 -9.45 0.99
C ARG A 48 0.83 -8.75 0.49
N ARG A 49 1.90 -9.53 0.31
CA ARG A 49 3.17 -9.00 -0.20
C ARG A 49 3.04 -8.41 -1.59
N ASN A 50 2.33 -9.10 -2.48
CA ASN A 50 2.09 -8.62 -3.84
C ASN A 50 1.29 -7.32 -3.87
N ALA A 51 0.24 -7.20 -3.06
CA ALA A 51 -0.55 -5.97 -2.97
C ALA A 51 0.28 -4.79 -2.42
N LEU A 52 1.14 -5.06 -1.43
CA LEU A 52 2.03 -4.06 -0.84
C LEU A 52 3.06 -3.55 -1.85
N GLU A 53 3.71 -4.45 -2.59
CA GLU A 53 4.62 -4.06 -3.67
C GLU A 53 3.90 -3.30 -4.79
N THR A 54 2.69 -3.72 -5.13
CA THR A 54 1.86 -3.09 -6.17
C THR A 54 1.48 -1.66 -5.80
N ILE A 55 1.01 -1.39 -4.57
CA ILE A 55 0.63 -0.03 -4.16
C ILE A 55 1.86 0.90 -4.11
N CYS A 56 3.02 0.39 -3.70
CA CYS A 56 4.24 1.19 -3.67
C CYS A 56 4.74 1.55 -5.08
N LEU A 57 4.69 0.61 -6.03
CA LEU A 57 5.07 0.87 -7.42
C LEU A 57 4.11 1.83 -8.13
N THR A 58 2.81 1.69 -7.88
CA THR A 58 1.78 2.48 -8.57
C THR A 58 1.57 3.85 -7.92
N ALA A 59 1.01 3.90 -6.72
CA ALA A 59 0.61 5.14 -6.07
C ALA A 59 1.80 5.96 -5.57
N LEU A 60 2.90 5.30 -5.18
CA LEU A 60 4.04 5.97 -4.53
C LEU A 60 5.27 6.12 -5.44
N GLY A 61 5.33 5.36 -6.55
CA GLY A 61 6.43 5.41 -7.49
C GLY A 61 7.78 5.01 -6.87
N VAL A 62 7.77 4.07 -5.93
CA VAL A 62 8.99 3.55 -5.28
C VAL A 62 9.00 2.04 -5.39
N GLU A 63 10.13 1.48 -5.83
CA GLU A 63 10.37 0.04 -5.78
C GLU A 63 10.47 -0.42 -4.33
N PHE A 64 9.50 -1.23 -3.93
CA PHE A 64 9.40 -1.77 -2.59
C PHE A 64 10.13 -3.11 -2.47
N SER A 65 11.44 -3.14 -2.70
CA SER A 65 12.28 -4.29 -2.33
C SER A 65 13.74 -3.94 -2.63
N GLU A 66 14.68 -4.12 -1.69
CA GLU A 66 15.23 -5.46 -1.41
C GLU A 66 15.22 -5.90 0.08
N ASN A 67 14.80 -5.06 1.01
CA ASN A 67 14.89 -5.38 2.45
C ASN A 67 13.68 -6.21 2.95
N SER A 68 13.76 -7.53 2.79
CA SER A 68 12.74 -8.48 3.26
C SER A 68 12.39 -8.35 4.74
N VAL A 69 13.36 -7.95 5.58
CA VAL A 69 13.16 -7.77 7.03
C VAL A 69 12.28 -6.56 7.30
N LEU A 70 12.52 -5.43 6.64
CA LEU A 70 11.73 -4.21 6.81
C LEU A 70 10.26 -4.44 6.40
N ASN A 71 10.05 -5.16 5.30
CA ASN A 71 8.71 -5.47 4.80
C ASN A 71 7.94 -6.34 5.79
N SER A 72 8.58 -7.39 6.32
CA SER A 72 7.97 -8.27 7.33
C SER A 72 7.65 -7.52 8.63
N GLN A 73 8.55 -6.64 9.10
CA GLN A 73 8.29 -5.80 10.26
C GLN A 73 7.11 -4.85 10.04
N TYR A 74 7.01 -4.26 8.85
CA TYR A 74 5.90 -3.39 8.48
C TYR A 74 4.57 -4.15 8.46
N GLU A 75 4.51 -5.28 7.76
CA GLU A 75 3.31 -6.11 7.68
C GLU A 75 2.83 -6.54 9.07
N HIS A 76 3.75 -6.99 9.92
CA HIS A 76 3.42 -7.33 11.30
C HIS A 76 2.93 -6.11 12.10
N ALA A 77 3.56 -4.94 11.93
CA ALA A 77 3.12 -3.73 12.62
C ALA A 77 1.72 -3.27 12.19
N VAL A 78 1.36 -3.42 10.91
CA VAL A 78 0.02 -3.13 10.39
C VAL A 78 -1.01 -4.04 11.05
N GLU A 79 -0.78 -5.35 11.06
CA GLU A 79 -1.68 -6.33 11.68
C GLU A 79 -1.87 -6.06 13.19
N GLN A 80 -0.77 -5.79 13.91
CA GLN A 80 -0.84 -5.44 15.32
C GLN A 80 -1.57 -4.12 15.56
N MET A 81 -1.46 -3.15 14.65
CA MET A 81 -2.22 -1.90 14.71
C MET A 81 -3.72 -2.13 14.53
N PHE A 82 -4.13 -2.98 13.59
CA PHE A 82 -5.54 -3.37 13.44
C PHE A 82 -6.08 -4.03 14.71
N ASN A 83 -5.33 -4.95 15.31
CA ASN A 83 -5.72 -5.58 16.56
C ASN A 83 -5.86 -4.55 17.70
N VAL A 84 -4.95 -3.58 17.79
CA VAL A 84 -5.04 -2.46 18.74
C VAL A 84 -6.32 -1.65 18.51
N MET A 85 -6.64 -1.32 17.26
CA MET A 85 -7.84 -0.56 16.91
C MET A 85 -9.12 -1.32 17.26
N VAL A 86 -9.20 -2.61 16.93
CA VAL A 86 -10.36 -3.47 17.25
C VAL A 86 -10.54 -3.61 18.76
N GLU A 87 -9.45 -3.87 19.50
CA GLU A 87 -9.52 -4.01 20.95
C GLU A 87 -9.93 -2.70 21.64
N ARG A 88 -9.40 -1.56 21.18
CA ARG A 88 -9.83 -0.24 21.67
C ARG A 88 -11.29 0.01 21.34
N PHE A 89 -11.74 -0.34 20.13
CA PHE A 89 -13.13 -0.17 19.71
C PHE A 89 -14.10 -0.97 20.59
N GLN A 90 -13.79 -2.24 20.90
CA GLN A 90 -14.64 -3.12 21.69
C GLN A 90 -14.68 -2.78 23.18
N LYS A 91 -13.60 -2.21 23.74
CA LYS A 91 -13.47 -1.91 25.17
C LYS A 91 -13.80 -0.44 25.46
N PHE A 92 -15.04 -0.16 25.84
CA PHE A 92 -15.53 1.20 26.07
C PHE A 92 -14.66 2.03 27.05
N TRP A 93 -14.07 1.40 28.08
CA TRP A 93 -13.18 2.09 29.03
C TRP A 93 -11.85 2.56 28.41
N LEU A 94 -11.43 1.99 27.28
CA LEU A 94 -10.27 2.43 26.51
C LEU A 94 -10.60 3.54 25.50
N HIS A 95 -11.87 3.99 25.42
CA HIS A 95 -12.23 5.15 24.59
C HIS A 95 -11.76 6.44 25.24
N ASN A 96 -11.77 6.50 26.58
CA ASN A 96 -11.20 7.60 27.32
C ASN A 96 -9.68 7.67 27.13
N ASP A 97 -9.18 8.79 26.61
CA ASP A 97 -7.76 8.95 26.26
C ASP A 97 -6.82 8.84 27.47
N PHE A 98 -7.25 9.27 28.67
CA PHE A 98 -6.43 9.16 29.87
C PHE A 98 -6.19 7.68 30.23
N LEU A 99 -7.28 6.90 30.33
CA LEU A 99 -7.19 5.46 30.60
C LEU A 99 -6.44 4.72 29.49
N TYR A 100 -6.66 5.11 28.24
CA TYR A 100 -5.96 4.54 27.11
C TYR A 100 -4.45 4.79 27.17
N ASN A 101 -4.03 6.03 27.44
CA ASN A 101 -2.62 6.40 27.49
C ASN A 101 -1.85 5.66 28.58
N TRP A 102 -2.53 5.18 29.63
CA TRP A 102 -1.95 4.38 30.71
C TRP A 102 -1.94 2.88 30.43
N SER A 103 -2.62 2.43 29.36
CA SER A 103 -2.75 1.02 29.03
C SER A 103 -1.51 0.45 28.34
N ASN A 104 -1.32 -0.87 28.42
CA ASN A 104 -0.34 -1.58 27.59
C ASN A 104 -0.69 -1.51 26.10
N LEU A 105 -1.97 -1.29 25.77
CA LEU A 105 -2.45 -1.18 24.39
C LEU A 105 -1.87 0.07 23.70
N LYS A 106 -1.78 1.20 24.43
CA LYS A 106 -1.10 2.40 23.94
C LYS A 106 0.38 2.16 23.65
N LYS A 107 1.10 1.47 24.56
CA LYS A 107 2.53 1.14 24.35
C LYS A 107 2.73 0.33 23.07
N LYS A 108 1.85 -0.66 22.85
CA LYS A 108 1.82 -1.46 21.62
C LYS A 108 1.55 -0.60 20.39
N GLN A 109 0.57 0.32 20.46
CA GLN A 109 0.30 1.30 19.41
C GLN A 109 1.55 2.12 19.05
N GLU A 110 2.27 2.63 20.05
CA GLU A 110 3.44 3.48 19.83
C GLU A 110 4.61 2.72 19.16
N ILE A 111 4.82 1.46 19.53
CA ILE A 111 5.82 0.60 18.88
C ILE A 111 5.44 0.38 17.42
N CYS A 112 4.19 0.02 17.14
CA CYS A 112 3.71 -0.18 15.77
C CYS A 112 3.82 1.12 14.96
N LEU A 113 3.36 2.27 15.49
CA LEU A 113 3.45 3.56 14.83
C LEU A 113 4.88 3.94 14.45
N LYS A 114 5.87 3.66 15.30
CA LYS A 114 7.28 3.92 14.97
C LYS A 114 7.72 3.16 13.73
N ILE A 115 7.33 1.89 13.60
CA ILE A 115 7.66 1.05 12.43
C ILE A 115 6.93 1.56 11.19
N LEU A 116 5.62 1.80 11.29
CA LEU A 116 4.80 2.30 10.18
C LEU A 116 5.33 3.64 9.65
N HIS A 117 5.61 4.59 10.55
CA HIS A 117 6.14 5.89 10.20
C HIS A 117 7.55 5.80 9.61
N ASN A 118 8.40 4.88 10.09
CA ASN A 118 9.73 4.68 9.52
C ASN A 118 9.64 4.23 8.05
N MET A 119 8.68 3.36 7.74
CA MET A 119 8.41 2.95 6.37
C MET A 119 7.99 4.14 5.50
N SER A 120 6.96 4.87 5.90
CA SER A 120 6.44 5.99 5.11
C SER A 120 7.44 7.13 4.95
N ASN A 121 8.25 7.40 5.98
CA ASN A 121 9.36 8.35 5.90
C ASN A 121 10.43 7.90 4.88
N THR A 122 10.74 6.61 4.84
CA THR A 122 11.69 6.04 3.87
C THR A 122 11.18 6.21 2.45
N VAL A 123 9.91 5.84 2.21
CA VAL A 123 9.25 6.02 0.90
C VAL A 123 9.23 7.50 0.49
N LEU A 124 8.80 8.37 1.40
CA LEU A 124 8.70 9.81 1.14
C LEU A 124 10.07 10.42 0.82
N LYS A 125 11.11 10.06 1.59
CA LYS A 125 12.47 10.56 1.38
C LYS A 125 13.03 10.11 0.02
N THR A 126 12.88 8.83 -0.32
CA THR A 126 13.34 8.27 -1.59
C THR A 126 12.63 8.95 -2.76
N ARG A 127 11.30 9.07 -2.71
CA ARG A 127 10.54 9.69 -3.79
C ARG A 127 10.81 11.18 -3.93
N LYS A 128 10.86 11.94 -2.82
CA LYS A 128 11.15 13.38 -2.82
C LYS A 128 12.53 13.67 -3.41
N ALA A 129 13.53 12.84 -3.10
CA ALA A 129 14.86 12.95 -3.70
C ALA A 129 14.85 12.72 -5.23
N ALA A 130 14.17 11.67 -5.69
CA ALA A 130 14.02 11.38 -7.11
C ALA A 130 13.26 12.50 -7.85
N TYR A 131 12.17 12.99 -7.26
CA TYR A 131 11.35 14.08 -7.80
C TYR A 131 12.16 15.38 -7.98
N LEU A 132 12.97 15.75 -6.98
CA LEU A 132 13.83 16.94 -7.07
C LEU A 132 14.95 16.76 -8.10
N ASN A 133 15.49 15.55 -8.27
CA ASN A 133 16.53 15.27 -9.27
C ASN A 133 15.96 15.39 -10.69
N ASN A 134 14.77 14.86 -10.93
CA ASN A 134 14.09 14.96 -12.24
C ASN A 134 13.84 16.41 -12.63
N GLN A 135 13.41 17.27 -11.68
CA GLN A 135 13.26 18.70 -11.93
C GLN A 135 14.57 19.40 -12.27
N LYS A 136 15.68 19.05 -11.59
CA LYS A 136 17.00 19.65 -11.87
C LYS A 136 17.53 19.28 -13.25
N ASN A 137 17.24 18.06 -13.71
CA ASN A 137 17.73 17.57 -15.00
C ASN A 137 16.87 18.02 -16.19
N GLY A 138 15.88 18.91 -15.98
CA GLY A 138 14.96 19.34 -17.03
C GLY A 138 14.12 18.19 -17.60
N ILE A 139 14.08 17.04 -16.90
CA ILE A 139 13.14 15.97 -17.17
C ILE A 139 11.82 16.49 -16.61
N GLU A 140 11.12 17.30 -17.40
CA GLU A 140 9.72 17.58 -17.15
C GLU A 140 9.05 16.22 -17.02
N ALA A 141 8.57 15.92 -15.80
CA ALA A 141 7.77 14.74 -15.55
C ALA A 141 6.55 14.86 -16.45
N SER A 142 6.63 14.26 -17.64
CA SER A 142 5.64 14.27 -18.72
C SER A 142 4.71 15.49 -18.68
N THR A 143 4.93 16.44 -19.58
CA THR A 143 4.03 17.58 -19.88
C THR A 143 2.55 17.20 -20.09
N ASP A 144 2.22 15.91 -20.13
CA ASP A 144 0.87 15.43 -19.90
C ASP A 144 0.49 15.52 -18.41
N THR A 145 -0.03 16.70 -18.03
CA THR A 145 -0.65 17.01 -16.73
C THR A 145 -1.67 15.97 -16.22
N LYS A 146 -2.05 15.01 -17.06
CA LYS A 146 -3.08 14.01 -16.79
C LYS A 146 -2.57 12.73 -16.13
N PHE A 147 -1.29 12.36 -16.28
CA PHE A 147 -0.74 11.15 -15.65
C PHE A 147 0.21 11.51 -14.50
N LYS A 148 -0.31 11.50 -13.26
CA LYS A 148 0.50 11.69 -12.05
C LYS A 148 0.12 10.65 -11.01
N ALA A 149 1.13 9.91 -10.55
CA ALA A 149 0.98 9.03 -9.40
C ALA A 149 0.60 9.85 -8.15
N PHE A 150 -0.05 9.19 -7.19
CA PHE A 150 -0.61 9.84 -6.00
C PHE A 150 0.43 10.66 -5.22
N LEU A 151 1.62 10.10 -4.97
CA LEU A 151 2.67 10.80 -4.22
C LEU A 151 3.27 11.98 -5.01
N ASP A 152 3.38 11.88 -6.33
CA ASP A 152 3.87 13.00 -7.15
C ASP A 152 2.87 14.15 -7.15
N LEU A 153 1.56 13.85 -7.25
CA LEU A 153 0.50 14.84 -7.14
C LEU A 153 0.53 15.54 -5.77
N LEU A 154 0.76 14.80 -4.69
CA LEU A 154 0.91 15.37 -3.34
C LEU A 154 2.10 16.34 -3.25
N LEU A 155 3.26 15.92 -3.76
CA LEU A 155 4.48 16.74 -3.74
C LEU A 155 4.32 18.03 -4.56
N GLU A 156 3.65 17.93 -5.71
CA GLU A 156 3.33 19.08 -6.55
C GLU A 156 2.38 20.06 -5.87
N LEU A 157 1.27 19.57 -5.32
CA LEU A 157 0.28 20.41 -4.63
C LEU A 157 0.87 21.09 -3.38
N SER A 158 1.79 20.42 -2.69
CA SER A 158 2.57 21.02 -1.59
C SER A 158 3.44 22.17 -2.10
N LYS A 159 4.21 21.95 -3.19
CA LYS A 159 5.13 22.95 -3.74
C LYS A 159 4.42 24.15 -4.38
N GLU A 160 3.37 23.91 -5.18
CA GLU A 160 2.73 24.97 -5.97
C GLU A 160 1.67 25.75 -5.20
N LYS A 161 0.94 25.07 -4.30
CA LYS A 161 -0.23 25.65 -3.64
C LYS A 161 -0.07 25.76 -2.12
N GLY A 162 1.05 25.29 -1.57
CA GLY A 162 1.21 25.18 -0.12
C GLY A 162 0.13 24.31 0.53
N ALA A 163 -0.50 23.41 -0.23
CA ALA A 163 -1.75 22.75 0.16
C ALA A 163 -1.56 21.62 1.18
N PHE A 164 -0.31 21.18 1.40
CA PHE A 164 0.05 20.11 2.30
C PHE A 164 1.42 20.38 2.95
N SER A 165 1.49 20.23 4.26
CA SER A 165 2.72 20.13 5.05
C SER A 165 3.38 18.76 4.89
N ASP A 166 4.67 18.65 5.21
CA ASP A 166 5.39 17.37 5.19
C ASP A 166 4.72 16.31 6.11
N LEU A 167 4.11 16.76 7.22
CA LEU A 167 3.35 15.88 8.11
C LEU A 167 2.09 15.32 7.42
N GLU A 168 1.29 16.19 6.79
CA GLU A 168 0.07 15.77 6.09
C GLU A 168 0.39 14.87 4.90
N ILE A 169 1.47 15.13 4.16
CA ILE A 169 1.90 14.24 3.06
C ILE A 169 2.19 12.85 3.61
N ARG A 170 2.96 12.75 4.70
CA ARG A 170 3.29 11.47 5.34
C ARG A 170 2.03 10.74 5.81
N GLU A 171 1.08 11.43 6.42
CA GLU A 171 -0.19 10.83 6.86
C GLU A 171 -1.04 10.31 5.68
N GLN A 172 -1.04 11.03 4.55
CA GLN A 172 -1.69 10.56 3.32
C GLN A 172 -0.97 9.33 2.75
N VAL A 173 0.36 9.28 2.82
CA VAL A 173 1.15 8.10 2.42
C VAL A 173 0.87 6.91 3.33
N ASP A 174 0.88 7.09 4.65
CA ASP A 174 0.54 6.08 5.65
C ASP A 174 -0.84 5.46 5.34
N THR A 175 -1.83 6.32 5.10
CA THR A 175 -3.20 5.91 4.76
C THR A 175 -3.25 5.15 3.43
N MET A 176 -2.55 5.65 2.40
CA MET A 176 -2.56 5.04 1.07
C MET A 176 -1.94 3.64 1.07
N ILE A 177 -0.80 3.47 1.74
CA ILE A 177 -0.16 2.16 1.85
C ILE A 177 -1.12 1.22 2.55
N ALA A 178 -1.56 1.55 3.78
CA ALA A 178 -2.39 0.69 4.60
C ALA A 178 -3.71 0.29 3.92
N ALA A 179 -4.47 1.26 3.42
CA ALA A 179 -5.78 0.99 2.81
C ALA A 179 -5.65 0.27 1.46
N GLY A 180 -4.64 0.61 0.65
CA GLY A 180 -4.48 0.07 -0.69
C GLY A 180 -4.05 -1.39 -0.72
N HIS A 181 -3.14 -1.81 0.18
CA HIS A 181 -2.62 -3.18 0.15
C HIS A 181 -3.52 -4.19 0.86
N GLU A 182 -3.95 -3.93 2.10
CA GLU A 182 -4.69 -4.91 2.90
C GLU A 182 -6.04 -5.28 2.27
N THR A 183 -6.77 -4.29 1.75
CA THR A 183 -8.08 -4.54 1.12
C THR A 183 -7.92 -5.31 -0.19
N SER A 184 -6.99 -4.90 -1.05
CA SER A 184 -6.73 -5.56 -2.34
C SER A 184 -6.19 -6.98 -2.16
N ALA A 185 -5.32 -7.20 -1.17
CA ALA A 185 -4.81 -8.53 -0.84
C ALA A 185 -5.92 -9.50 -0.44
N ASN A 186 -6.87 -9.03 0.39
CA ASN A 186 -8.03 -9.82 0.80
C ASN A 186 -8.94 -10.12 -0.39
N VAL A 187 -9.27 -9.13 -1.22
CA VAL A 187 -10.09 -9.32 -2.42
C VAL A 187 -9.44 -10.34 -3.34
N LEU A 188 -8.13 -10.23 -3.60
CA LEU A 188 -7.41 -11.17 -4.45
C LEU A 188 -7.41 -12.58 -3.86
N MET A 189 -7.13 -12.71 -2.57
CA MET A 189 -7.16 -14.00 -1.86
C MET A 189 -8.52 -14.68 -1.97
N PHE A 190 -9.61 -13.97 -1.61
CA PHE A 190 -10.96 -14.54 -1.71
C PHE A 190 -11.34 -14.86 -3.14
N THR A 191 -10.93 -14.03 -4.11
CA THR A 191 -11.16 -14.30 -5.53
C THR A 191 -10.49 -15.60 -5.95
N LEU A 192 -9.23 -15.82 -5.58
CA LEU A 192 -8.50 -17.06 -5.87
C LEU A 192 -9.15 -18.28 -5.21
N VAL A 193 -9.55 -18.16 -3.94
CA VAL A 193 -10.24 -19.23 -3.21
C VAL A 193 -11.56 -19.59 -3.88
N MET A 194 -12.35 -18.59 -4.27
CA MET A 194 -13.63 -18.82 -4.95
C MET A 194 -13.39 -19.46 -6.31
N ILE A 195 -12.50 -18.91 -7.15
CA ILE A 195 -12.20 -19.50 -8.46
C ILE A 195 -11.74 -20.96 -8.32
N GLY A 196 -10.86 -21.26 -7.36
CA GLY A 196 -10.37 -22.63 -7.12
C GLY A 196 -11.44 -23.58 -6.53
N SER A 197 -12.48 -23.04 -5.89
CA SER A 197 -13.57 -23.84 -5.32
C SER A 197 -14.67 -24.20 -6.33
N TYR A 198 -14.73 -23.50 -7.46
CA TYR A 198 -15.77 -23.65 -8.49
C TYR A 198 -15.13 -23.95 -9.86
N PRO A 199 -14.83 -25.24 -10.17
CA PRO A 199 -14.09 -25.63 -11.37
C PRO A 199 -14.74 -25.18 -12.69
N GLU A 200 -16.06 -25.08 -12.74
CA GLU A 200 -16.81 -24.56 -13.89
C GLU A 200 -16.54 -23.06 -14.12
N VAL A 201 -16.42 -22.27 -13.05
CA VAL A 201 -16.05 -20.85 -13.13
C VAL A 201 -14.61 -20.72 -13.57
N GLN A 202 -13.70 -21.52 -13.00
CA GLN A 202 -12.29 -21.52 -13.40
C GLN A 202 -12.11 -21.86 -14.89
N LYS A 203 -12.78 -22.91 -15.40
CA LYS A 203 -12.72 -23.30 -16.81
C LYS A 203 -13.26 -22.22 -17.73
N ARG A 204 -14.34 -21.56 -17.32
CA ARG A 204 -14.92 -20.45 -18.09
C ARG A 204 -13.94 -19.28 -18.19
N ILE A 205 -13.38 -18.83 -17.07
CA ILE A 205 -12.39 -17.73 -17.05
C ILE A 205 -11.18 -18.06 -17.92
N PHE A 206 -10.71 -19.32 -17.91
CA PHE A 206 -9.58 -19.75 -18.72
C PHE A 206 -9.87 -19.75 -20.25
N GLY A 207 -11.14 -19.89 -20.63
CA GLY A 207 -11.56 -19.94 -22.04
C GLY A 207 -12.02 -18.60 -22.62
N GLU A 208 -12.14 -17.55 -21.81
CA GLU A 208 -12.41 -16.16 -22.24
C GLU A 208 -11.12 -15.49 -22.76
#